data_AF-A0AAW2A8Q3-F1
#
_entry.id   AF-A0AAW2A8Q3-F1
#
_cell.length_a   1.000
_cell.length_b   1.000
_cell.length_c   1.000
_cell.angle_alpha   90.00
_cell.angle_beta   90.00
_cell.angle_gamma   90.00
#
_symmetry.space_group_name_H-M   'P 1'
#
loop_
_entity.id
_entity.type
_entity.pdbx_description
1 polymer ?
#
loop_
_entity_poly.entity_id
_entity_poly.type
_entity_poly.pdbx_seq_one_letter_code
_entity_poly.pdbx_strand_id
1 'polypeptide(L)'
;MDSKTVLIVYAHQSAGSFNAAAKDAAVDVLKKQGCNVLVSDLYEMKFKATATKEDITGTLKNPEHFCYGEETMLAWQDGRLASDILEEHKKLKEADIVIFQFPMYWFSVPAIMKGWMDRVLTLGFAYTLEKRYSAGIFREKKAMLSFTTGSYETMFNSNGINGDMNVTLWPVQNGVLNYCGFQVLAPQIFWAPTHLSAEARGSLLEGWRTRLQGLFSEVPLAFPPVDSFDEGKGFQLKPEVQEKQADSPFGLTVGHHLEKPLPPHSQMKAGV
;
A
#
# COMPACT_ATOMS: atom_id res chain seq x y z
N MET A 1 27.86 4.65 2.29
CA MET A 1 26.54 4.35 1.70
C MET A 1 25.52 4.84 2.69
N ASP A 2 24.58 5.68 2.26
CA ASP A 2 23.54 6.19 3.15
C ASP A 2 22.67 5.03 3.62
N SER A 3 22.38 5.00 4.93
CA SER A 3 21.52 3.99 5.55
C SER A 3 20.13 4.06 4.92
N LYS A 4 19.62 2.92 4.41
CA LYS A 4 18.25 2.83 3.91
C LYS A 4 17.23 3.05 5.03
N THR A 5 16.12 3.72 4.71
CA THR A 5 15.04 3.98 5.67
C THR A 5 13.80 3.17 5.32
N VAL A 6 13.24 2.47 6.31
CA VAL A 6 11.96 1.76 6.18
C VAL A 6 10.95 2.37 7.13
N LEU A 7 9.79 2.76 6.61
CA LEU A 7 8.64 3.15 7.40
C LEU A 7 7.68 1.97 7.54
N ILE A 8 7.33 1.61 8.78
CA ILE A 8 6.30 0.62 9.07
C ILE A 8 5.06 1.36 9.59
N VAL A 9 3.99 1.37 8.79
CA VAL A 9 2.66 1.86 9.21
C VAL A 9 1.89 0.67 9.78
N TYR A 10 1.64 0.67 11.07
CA TYR A 10 1.10 -0.47 11.81
C TYR A 10 -0.28 -0.15 12.39
N ALA A 11 -1.25 -1.04 12.18
CA ALA A 11 -2.61 -0.88 12.65
C ALA A 11 -3.14 -2.12 13.38
N HIS A 12 -2.83 -2.26 14.67
CA HIS A 12 -3.52 -3.21 15.55
C HIS A 12 -3.49 -2.74 17.02
N GLN A 13 -4.57 -2.99 17.76
CA GLN A 13 -4.82 -2.46 19.11
C GLN A 13 -4.05 -3.16 20.24
N SER A 14 -3.24 -4.18 19.93
CA SER A 14 -2.71 -5.08 20.95
C SER A 14 -1.27 -5.44 20.65
N ALA A 15 -0.39 -5.15 21.62
CA ALA A 15 1.01 -5.54 21.61
C ALA A 15 1.21 -7.07 21.70
N GLY A 16 0.21 -7.81 22.19
CA GLY A 16 0.23 -9.28 22.23
C GLY A 16 -0.28 -9.94 20.94
N SER A 17 -0.63 -9.17 19.91
CA SER A 17 -1.16 -9.71 18.67
C SER A 17 -0.07 -10.33 17.78
N PHE A 18 -0.47 -11.23 16.89
CA PHE A 18 0.44 -11.72 15.85
C PHE A 18 0.91 -10.59 14.91
N ASN A 19 0.08 -9.58 14.68
CA ASN A 19 0.47 -8.38 13.91
C ASN A 19 1.58 -7.60 14.60
N ALA A 20 1.53 -7.45 15.93
CA ALA A 20 2.60 -6.84 16.70
C ALA A 20 3.90 -7.64 16.54
N ALA A 21 3.84 -8.96 16.71
CA ALA A 21 4.99 -9.84 16.52
C ALA A 21 5.60 -9.78 15.11
N ALA A 22 4.77 -9.66 14.06
CA ALA A 22 5.22 -9.49 12.68
C ALA A 22 5.87 -8.11 12.43
N LYS A 23 5.33 -7.05 13.04
CA LYS A 23 5.93 -5.71 13.02
C LYS A 23 7.26 -5.70 13.78
N ASP A 24 7.33 -6.27 14.99
CA ASP A 24 8.56 -6.32 15.80
C ASP A 24 9.66 -7.14 15.09
N ALA A 25 9.29 -8.27 14.47
CA ALA A 25 10.17 -9.04 13.62
C ALA A 25 10.80 -8.20 12.49
N ALA A 26 9.99 -7.37 11.83
CA ALA A 26 10.45 -6.49 10.77
C ALA A 26 11.41 -5.42 11.30
N VAL A 27 11.07 -4.77 12.41
CA VAL A 27 11.94 -3.79 13.07
C VAL A 27 13.29 -4.43 13.41
N ASP A 28 13.29 -5.60 14.04
CA ASP A 28 14.51 -6.26 14.50
C ASP A 28 15.42 -6.64 13.32
N VAL A 29 14.88 -7.28 12.29
CA VAL A 29 15.67 -7.73 11.14
C VAL A 29 16.22 -6.53 10.36
N LEU A 30 15.40 -5.51 10.09
CA LEU A 30 15.82 -4.36 9.31
C LEU A 30 16.85 -3.50 10.05
N LYS A 31 16.68 -3.31 11.37
CA LYS A 31 17.71 -2.64 12.19
C LYS A 31 19.03 -3.42 12.22
N LYS A 32 18.98 -4.75 12.32
CA LYS A 32 20.19 -5.60 12.25
C LYS A 32 20.90 -5.52 10.90
N GLN A 33 20.17 -5.23 9.82
CA GLN A 33 20.74 -4.95 8.50
C GLN A 33 21.28 -3.52 8.35
N GLY A 34 21.24 -2.71 9.42
CA GLY A 34 21.72 -1.33 9.40
C GLY A 34 20.73 -0.32 8.80
N CYS A 35 19.45 -0.68 8.65
CA CYS A 35 18.43 0.27 8.21
C CYS A 35 18.00 1.21 9.34
N ASN A 36 17.67 2.44 8.99
CA ASN A 36 16.84 3.30 9.84
C ASN A 36 15.39 2.79 9.76
N VAL A 37 14.74 2.52 10.89
CA VAL A 37 13.37 2.00 10.91
C VAL A 37 12.48 2.95 11.69
N LEU A 38 11.55 3.56 10.96
CA LEU A 38 10.51 4.44 11.49
C LEU A 38 9.23 3.63 11.67
N VAL A 39 8.48 3.89 12.74
CA VAL A 39 7.20 3.20 13.00
C VAL A 39 6.12 4.23 13.25
N SER A 40 5.00 4.06 12.55
CA SER A 40 3.74 4.75 12.82
C SER A 40 2.74 3.73 13.35
N ASP A 41 2.73 3.54 14.67
CA ASP A 41 1.73 2.73 15.36
C ASP A 41 0.46 3.56 15.50
N LEU A 42 -0.49 3.35 14.60
CA LEU A 42 -1.66 4.21 14.47
C LEU A 42 -2.55 4.19 15.72
N TYR A 43 -2.60 3.07 16.44
CA TYR A 43 -3.39 2.97 17.66
C TYR A 43 -2.69 3.61 18.86
N GLU A 44 -1.39 3.40 19.01
CA GLU A 44 -0.61 4.07 20.07
C GLU A 44 -0.59 5.60 19.87
N MET A 45 -0.47 6.04 18.63
CA MET A 45 -0.55 7.46 18.25
C MET A 45 -1.95 8.06 18.43
N LYS A 46 -2.98 7.24 18.67
CA LYS A 46 -4.40 7.64 18.63
C LYS A 46 -4.72 8.40 17.35
N PHE A 47 -4.21 7.91 16.22
CA PHE A 47 -4.25 8.60 14.95
C PHE A 47 -5.71 8.93 14.57
N LYS A 48 -5.99 10.20 14.31
CA LYS A 48 -7.31 10.65 13.85
C LYS A 48 -7.55 10.11 12.44
N ALA A 49 -8.51 9.21 12.28
CA ALA A 49 -8.79 8.58 10.99
C ALA A 49 -9.70 9.43 10.08
N THR A 50 -10.47 10.37 10.62
CA THR A 50 -11.46 11.12 9.85
C THR A 50 -10.82 12.29 9.12
N ALA A 51 -10.95 12.32 7.80
CA ALA A 51 -10.58 13.46 6.97
C ALA A 51 -11.61 14.59 7.16
N THR A 52 -11.22 15.70 7.80
CA THR A 52 -12.12 16.83 8.08
C THR A 52 -11.41 18.17 7.93
N LYS A 53 -12.16 19.28 7.93
CA LYS A 53 -11.60 20.65 7.88
C LYS A 53 -10.58 20.97 8.98
N GLU A 54 -10.59 20.22 10.08
CA GLU A 54 -9.63 20.37 11.19
C GLU A 54 -8.21 19.92 10.81
N ASP A 55 -8.05 19.25 9.67
CA ASP A 55 -6.75 18.89 9.11
C ASP A 55 -6.00 20.11 8.55
N ILE A 56 -6.64 21.27 8.52
CA ILE A 56 -6.12 22.52 8.01
C ILE A 56 -6.10 23.54 9.15
N THR A 57 -4.94 24.15 9.34
CA THR A 57 -4.76 25.28 10.24
C THR A 57 -4.92 26.60 9.47
N GLY A 58 -5.47 27.60 10.15
CA GLY A 58 -5.75 28.91 9.54
C GLY A 58 -6.98 28.92 8.65
N THR A 59 -6.98 29.83 7.66
CA THR A 59 -8.15 30.14 6.84
C THR A 59 -8.32 29.16 5.68
N LEU A 60 -9.56 28.72 5.46
CA LEU A 60 -9.98 27.94 4.28
C LEU A 60 -10.21 28.87 3.08
N LYS A 61 -9.90 28.41 1.87
CA LYS A 61 -10.15 29.19 0.64
C LYS A 61 -11.64 29.39 0.40
N ASN A 62 -12.46 28.35 0.57
CA ASN A 62 -13.89 28.36 0.35
C ASN A 62 -14.63 27.55 1.45
N PRO A 63 -14.84 28.13 2.64
CA PRO A 63 -15.47 27.42 3.76
C PRO A 63 -16.93 27.04 3.51
N GLU A 64 -17.65 27.78 2.66
CA GLU A 64 -19.06 27.50 2.33
C GLU A 64 -19.19 26.31 1.37
N HIS A 65 -18.19 26.08 0.51
CA HIS A 65 -18.12 24.95 -0.40
C HIS A 65 -16.82 24.16 -0.22
N PHE A 66 -16.63 23.65 0.99
CA PHE A 66 -15.42 22.93 1.38
C PHE A 66 -15.15 21.72 0.48
N CYS A 67 -14.04 21.76 -0.26
CA CYS A 67 -13.53 20.63 -1.04
C CYS A 67 -12.22 20.14 -0.41
N TYR A 68 -12.26 18.99 0.28
CA TYR A 68 -11.13 18.50 1.07
C TYR A 68 -9.83 18.40 0.26
N GLY A 69 -9.89 17.87 -0.97
CA GLY A 69 -8.70 17.69 -1.80
C GLY A 69 -8.03 19.01 -2.19
N GLU A 70 -8.80 20.01 -2.60
CA GLU A 70 -8.26 21.33 -2.97
C GLU A 70 -7.74 22.08 -1.75
N GLU A 71 -8.53 22.10 -0.67
CA GLU A 71 -8.20 22.83 0.56
C GLU A 71 -6.95 22.27 1.25
N THR A 72 -6.81 20.93 1.29
CA THR A 72 -5.62 20.29 1.86
C THR A 72 -4.38 20.43 0.97
N MET A 73 -4.54 20.46 -0.35
CA MET A 73 -3.43 20.77 -1.27
C MET A 73 -2.89 22.18 -1.03
N LEU A 74 -3.77 23.18 -0.91
CA LEU A 74 -3.37 24.56 -0.61
C LEU A 74 -2.74 24.66 0.79
N ALA A 75 -3.34 23.99 1.78
CA ALA A 75 -2.76 23.94 3.12
C ALA A 75 -1.38 23.27 3.12
N TRP A 76 -1.16 22.23 2.31
CA TRP A 76 0.16 21.60 2.16
C TRP A 76 1.19 22.56 1.58
N GLN A 77 0.84 23.30 0.51
CA GLN A 77 1.73 24.28 -0.13
C GLN A 77 2.18 25.38 0.84
N ASP A 78 1.28 25.79 1.74
CA ASP A 78 1.52 26.84 2.72
C ASP A 78 2.09 26.31 4.06
N GLY A 79 2.29 25.00 4.20
CA GLY A 79 2.74 24.39 5.47
C GLY A 79 1.71 24.48 6.61
N ARG A 80 0.42 24.55 6.27
CA ARG A 80 -0.72 24.71 7.19
C ARG A 80 -1.49 23.44 7.48
N LEU A 81 -1.04 22.27 7.04
CA LEU A 81 -1.66 21.00 7.45
C LEU A 81 -1.50 20.76 8.95
N ALA A 82 -2.41 19.98 9.53
CA ALA A 82 -2.31 19.53 10.91
C ALA A 82 -0.96 18.83 11.17
N SER A 83 -0.41 19.03 12.36
CA SER A 83 0.94 18.59 12.70
C SER A 83 1.11 17.07 12.60
N ASP A 84 0.09 16.30 12.96
CA ASP A 84 0.09 14.85 12.84
C ASP A 84 0.25 14.39 11.38
N ILE A 85 -0.38 15.08 10.42
CA ILE A 85 -0.18 14.82 8.98
C ILE A 85 1.24 15.19 8.55
N LEU A 86 1.74 16.35 8.99
CA LEU A 86 3.09 16.81 8.63
C LEU A 86 4.19 15.88 9.15
N GLU A 87 4.04 15.30 10.34
CA GLU A 87 4.98 14.29 10.85
C GLU A 87 4.98 13.02 9.99
N GLU A 88 3.81 12.55 9.54
CA GLU A 88 3.74 11.39 8.64
C GLU A 88 4.30 11.71 7.24
N HIS A 89 4.13 12.94 6.74
CA HIS A 89 4.79 13.41 5.52
C HIS A 89 6.32 13.36 5.63
N LYS A 90 6.89 13.74 6.78
CA LYS A 90 8.34 13.65 7.01
C LYS A 90 8.83 12.21 6.92
N LYS A 91 8.16 11.29 7.62
CA LYS A 91 8.49 9.85 7.57
C LYS A 91 8.41 9.29 6.15
N LEU A 92 7.38 9.67 5.39
CA LEU A 92 7.23 9.25 3.98
C LEU A 92 8.33 9.83 3.07
N LYS A 93 8.76 11.08 3.29
CA LYS A 93 9.88 11.68 2.55
C LYS A 93 11.17 10.91 2.78
N GLU A 94 11.44 10.54 4.04
CA GLU A 94 12.65 9.80 4.43
C GLU A 94 12.66 8.34 3.96
N ALA A 95 11.49 7.67 3.92
CA ALA A 95 11.42 6.23 3.64
C ALA A 95 11.79 5.86 2.18
N ASP A 96 12.67 4.87 2.02
CA ASP A 96 12.87 4.16 0.75
C ASP A 96 11.78 3.10 0.53
N ILE A 97 11.34 2.44 1.62
CA ILE A 97 10.32 1.40 1.60
C ILE A 97 9.26 1.68 2.67
N VAL A 98 7.98 1.49 2.31
CA VAL A 98 6.85 1.57 3.24
C VAL A 98 6.19 0.20 3.40
N ILE A 99 6.13 -0.32 4.64
CA ILE A 99 5.45 -1.57 4.97
C ILE A 99 4.16 -1.23 5.72
N PHE A 100 3.03 -1.70 5.23
CA PHE A 100 1.74 -1.59 5.91
C PHE A 100 1.46 -2.90 6.65
N GLN A 101 1.53 -2.90 7.98
CA GLN A 101 1.24 -4.07 8.82
C GLN A 101 -0.16 -3.98 9.43
N PHE A 102 -1.06 -4.92 9.11
CA PHE A 102 -2.44 -4.88 9.59
C PHE A 102 -3.16 -6.24 9.58
N PRO A 103 -4.20 -6.44 10.40
CA PRO A 103 -5.18 -7.50 10.15
C PRO A 103 -6.11 -7.08 9.01
N MET A 104 -6.38 -7.98 8.06
CA MET A 104 -7.40 -7.74 7.04
C MET A 104 -8.78 -7.68 7.71
N TYR A 105 -9.44 -6.53 7.58
CA TYR A 105 -10.82 -6.31 8.05
C TYR A 105 -11.71 -6.03 6.85
N TRP A 106 -12.80 -6.79 6.72
CA TRP A 106 -13.77 -6.63 5.63
C TRP A 106 -13.10 -6.55 4.25
N PHE A 107 -12.21 -7.51 3.95
CA PHE A 107 -11.51 -7.59 2.66
C PHE A 107 -10.65 -6.35 2.34
N SER A 108 -10.25 -5.58 3.35
CA SER A 108 -9.47 -4.36 3.18
C SER A 108 -8.59 -4.08 4.41
N VAL A 109 -7.97 -2.90 4.43
CA VAL A 109 -7.22 -2.37 5.57
C VAL A 109 -8.19 -1.94 6.70
N PRO A 110 -7.75 -1.92 7.97
CA PRO A 110 -8.53 -1.36 9.07
C PRO A 110 -8.88 0.11 8.82
N ALA A 111 -10.04 0.55 9.33
CA ALA A 111 -10.52 1.92 9.15
C ALA A 111 -9.49 3.00 9.55
N ILE A 112 -8.70 2.78 10.62
CA ILE A 112 -7.65 3.71 11.04
C ILE A 112 -6.52 3.83 10.01
N MET A 113 -6.17 2.73 9.34
CA MET A 113 -5.18 2.73 8.27
C MET A 113 -5.73 3.35 7.00
N LYS A 114 -7.01 3.11 6.67
CA LYS A 114 -7.68 3.81 5.57
C LYS A 114 -7.72 5.32 5.82
N GLY A 115 -8.04 5.74 7.04
CA GLY A 115 -8.01 7.15 7.44
C GLY A 115 -6.61 7.76 7.40
N TRP A 116 -5.58 6.99 7.74
CA TRP A 116 -4.19 7.40 7.52
C TRP A 116 -3.91 7.63 6.04
N MET A 117 -4.33 6.71 5.15
CA MET A 117 -4.20 6.91 3.71
C MET A 117 -4.93 8.17 3.24
N ASP A 118 -6.16 8.40 3.71
CA ASP A 118 -7.00 9.53 3.29
C ASP A 118 -6.44 10.91 3.71
N ARG A 119 -5.85 10.99 4.90
CA ARG A 119 -5.31 12.26 5.43
C ARG A 119 -3.87 12.51 4.99
N VAL A 120 -3.04 11.46 4.93
CA VAL A 120 -1.59 11.58 4.71
C VAL A 120 -1.21 11.56 3.24
N LEU A 121 -1.94 10.82 2.38
CA LEU A 121 -1.68 10.82 0.94
C LEU A 121 -2.33 12.04 0.27
N THR A 122 -1.89 13.23 0.69
CA THR A 122 -2.46 14.52 0.28
C THR A 122 -2.18 14.85 -1.19
N LEU A 123 -3.15 15.45 -1.89
CA LEU A 123 -2.97 16.00 -3.23
C LEU A 123 -1.83 17.05 -3.22
N GLY A 124 -0.95 16.98 -4.22
CA GLY A 124 0.27 17.80 -4.29
C GLY A 124 1.48 17.15 -3.60
N PHE A 125 1.26 16.45 -2.49
CA PHE A 125 2.32 15.73 -1.76
C PHE A 125 2.54 14.30 -2.26
N ALA A 126 1.49 13.49 -2.35
CA ALA A 126 1.58 12.06 -2.67
C ALA A 126 1.20 11.74 -4.12
N TYR A 127 0.35 12.57 -4.74
CA TYR A 127 -0.05 12.46 -6.14
C TYR A 127 -0.45 13.81 -6.72
N THR A 128 -0.46 13.94 -8.04
CA THR A 128 -1.18 15.00 -8.78
C THR A 128 -1.92 14.39 -9.96
N LEU A 129 -2.70 15.19 -10.70
CA LEU A 129 -3.29 14.72 -11.95
C LEU A 129 -2.22 14.41 -13.01
N GLU A 130 -1.08 15.10 -13.01
CA GLU A 130 0.00 14.89 -13.97
C GLU A 130 0.95 13.78 -13.50
N LYS A 131 1.09 13.59 -12.18
CA LYS A 131 1.99 12.62 -11.55
C LYS A 131 1.20 11.55 -10.81
N ARG A 132 0.79 10.53 -11.57
CA ARG A 132 0.07 9.34 -11.09
C ARG A 132 0.67 8.05 -11.67
N TYR A 133 0.39 6.91 -11.05
CA TYR A 133 0.84 5.59 -11.52
C TYR A 133 2.37 5.57 -11.73
N SER A 134 2.88 4.98 -12.82
CA SER A 134 4.33 4.92 -13.07
C SER A 134 5.03 6.29 -13.18
N ALA A 135 4.29 7.39 -13.35
CA ALA A 135 4.81 8.76 -13.31
C ALA A 135 4.61 9.45 -11.94
N GLY A 136 4.11 8.73 -10.95
CA GLY A 136 3.73 9.22 -9.62
C GLY A 136 4.89 9.80 -8.81
N ILE A 137 4.55 10.53 -7.75
CA ILE A 137 5.52 11.23 -6.91
C ILE A 137 6.43 10.24 -6.18
N PHE A 138 5.91 9.07 -5.79
CA PHE A 138 6.65 8.05 -5.05
C PHE A 138 7.28 6.96 -5.92
N ARG A 139 7.52 7.20 -7.22
CA ARG A 139 8.07 6.23 -8.18
C ARG A 139 9.42 5.61 -7.84
N GLU A 140 10.23 6.29 -7.02
CA GLU A 140 11.52 5.77 -6.55
C GLU A 140 11.42 4.99 -5.22
N LYS A 141 10.22 4.91 -4.63
CA LYS A 141 9.97 4.24 -3.36
C LYS A 141 9.24 2.92 -3.59
N LYS A 142 9.50 1.94 -2.72
CA LYS A 142 8.76 0.66 -2.71
C LYS A 142 7.70 0.65 -1.62
N ALA A 143 6.61 -0.08 -1.84
CA ALA A 143 5.60 -0.30 -0.80
C ALA A 143 5.16 -1.76 -0.75
N MET A 144 4.80 -2.25 0.43
CA MET A 144 4.36 -3.63 0.63
C MET A 144 3.23 -3.71 1.65
N LEU A 145 2.23 -4.53 1.33
CA LEU A 145 1.20 -4.93 2.29
C LEU A 145 1.69 -6.18 3.05
N SER A 146 1.70 -6.12 4.37
CA SER A 146 1.97 -7.26 5.26
C SER A 146 0.77 -7.45 6.17
N PHE A 147 0.02 -8.54 6.01
CA PHE A 147 -1.25 -8.66 6.72
C PHE A 147 -1.61 -10.08 7.13
N THR A 148 -2.44 -10.17 8.15
CA THR A 148 -3.01 -11.43 8.63
C THR A 148 -4.45 -11.58 8.16
N THR A 149 -4.88 -12.79 7.82
CA THR A 149 -6.29 -13.11 7.56
C THR A 149 -6.89 -13.93 8.70
N GLY A 150 -8.21 -13.89 8.85
CA GLY A 150 -8.93 -14.91 9.63
C GLY A 150 -9.13 -16.22 8.83
N SER A 151 -9.23 -16.12 7.51
CA SER A 151 -9.52 -17.22 6.60
C SER A 151 -8.26 -17.99 6.19
N TYR A 152 -8.41 -19.28 5.91
CA TYR A 152 -7.37 -20.09 5.27
C TYR A 152 -7.09 -19.62 3.84
N GLU A 153 -5.88 -19.88 3.35
CA GLU A 153 -5.48 -19.58 1.96
C GLU A 153 -6.44 -20.20 0.93
N THR A 154 -6.86 -21.45 1.14
CA THR A 154 -7.76 -22.18 0.24
C THR A 154 -9.10 -21.51 0.03
N MET A 155 -9.57 -20.68 0.98
CA MET A 155 -10.81 -19.94 0.83
C MET A 155 -10.70 -18.81 -0.21
N PHE A 156 -9.49 -18.42 -0.59
CA PHE A 156 -9.20 -17.38 -1.59
C PHE A 156 -8.67 -17.93 -2.93
N ASN A 157 -8.72 -19.26 -3.11
CA ASN A 157 -8.46 -19.87 -4.41
C ASN A 157 -9.62 -19.57 -5.38
N SER A 158 -9.44 -19.88 -6.67
CA SER A 158 -10.46 -19.67 -7.71
C SER A 158 -11.79 -20.40 -7.46
N ASN A 159 -11.79 -21.43 -6.61
CA ASN A 159 -12.96 -22.18 -6.17
C ASN A 159 -13.30 -21.96 -4.67
N GLY A 160 -12.63 -21.01 -4.02
CA GLY A 160 -12.83 -20.67 -2.61
C GLY A 160 -14.00 -19.71 -2.42
N ILE A 161 -14.66 -19.80 -1.25
CA ILE A 161 -15.86 -19.01 -0.94
C ILE A 161 -15.61 -17.49 -0.89
N ASN A 162 -14.38 -17.06 -0.62
CA ASN A 162 -14.02 -15.64 -0.53
C ASN A 162 -13.63 -15.04 -1.89
N GLY A 163 -13.50 -15.87 -2.94
CA GLY A 163 -13.04 -15.43 -4.25
C GLY A 163 -11.54 -15.15 -4.31
N ASP A 164 -11.07 -14.76 -5.49
CA ASP A 164 -9.64 -14.58 -5.77
C ASP A 164 -9.02 -13.41 -4.98
N MET A 165 -7.99 -13.69 -4.17
CA MET A 165 -7.22 -12.68 -3.43
C MET A 165 -6.63 -11.60 -4.34
N ASN A 166 -6.32 -11.90 -5.60
CA ASN A 166 -5.83 -10.88 -6.54
C ASN A 166 -6.85 -9.75 -6.74
N VAL A 167 -8.14 -10.09 -6.78
CA VAL A 167 -9.24 -9.12 -6.89
C VAL A 167 -9.37 -8.29 -5.62
N THR A 168 -9.24 -8.92 -4.46
CA THR A 168 -9.30 -8.24 -3.15
C THR A 168 -8.17 -7.21 -2.99
N LEU A 169 -6.96 -7.51 -3.47
CA LEU A 169 -5.80 -6.64 -3.29
C LEU A 169 -5.72 -5.48 -4.28
N TRP A 170 -6.33 -5.62 -5.46
CA TRP A 170 -6.22 -4.65 -6.54
C TRP A 170 -6.56 -3.20 -6.13
N PRO A 171 -7.66 -2.91 -5.40
CA PRO A 171 -7.99 -1.53 -5.05
C PRO A 171 -6.93 -0.83 -4.20
N VAL A 172 -6.27 -1.56 -3.30
CA VAL A 172 -5.23 -0.97 -2.44
C VAL A 172 -3.89 -0.91 -3.17
N GLN A 173 -3.47 -2.01 -3.79
CA GLN A 173 -2.17 -2.06 -4.49
C GLN A 173 -2.15 -1.13 -5.70
N ASN A 174 -3.16 -1.20 -6.58
CA ASN A 174 -3.21 -0.33 -7.75
C ASN A 174 -3.78 1.05 -7.43
N GLY A 175 -4.95 1.09 -6.77
CA GLY A 175 -5.73 2.33 -6.60
C GLY A 175 -5.19 3.29 -5.55
N VAL A 176 -4.34 2.82 -4.62
CA VAL A 176 -3.72 3.67 -3.60
C VAL A 176 -2.21 3.73 -3.79
N LEU A 177 -1.53 2.59 -3.72
CA LEU A 177 -0.06 2.55 -3.70
C LEU A 177 0.54 2.89 -5.06
N ASN A 178 0.21 2.12 -6.09
CA ASN A 178 0.67 2.36 -7.46
C ASN A 178 0.20 3.74 -7.95
N TYR A 179 -1.02 4.16 -7.63
CA TYR A 179 -1.53 5.49 -7.99
C TYR A 179 -0.62 6.64 -7.50
N CYS A 180 -0.10 6.56 -6.26
CA CYS A 180 0.88 7.53 -5.74
C CYS A 180 2.29 7.34 -6.35
N GLY A 181 2.51 6.25 -7.08
CA GLY A 181 3.72 5.91 -7.80
C GLY A 181 4.55 4.80 -7.17
N PHE A 182 4.18 4.25 -6.01
CA PHE A 182 5.01 3.22 -5.38
C PHE A 182 5.26 2.03 -6.31
N GLN A 183 6.49 1.54 -6.30
CA GLN A 183 6.82 0.19 -6.76
C GLN A 183 6.26 -0.81 -5.76
N VAL A 184 5.12 -1.41 -6.07
CA VAL A 184 4.41 -2.30 -5.12
C VAL A 184 5.06 -3.68 -5.12
N LEU A 185 5.57 -4.12 -3.96
CA LEU A 185 6.09 -5.47 -3.75
C LEU A 185 4.96 -6.47 -3.56
N ALA A 186 5.26 -7.76 -3.81
CA ALA A 186 4.34 -8.84 -3.47
C ALA A 186 3.92 -8.75 -1.99
N PRO A 187 2.65 -9.02 -1.64
CA PRO A 187 2.21 -8.93 -0.26
C PRO A 187 2.86 -10.01 0.61
N GLN A 188 3.01 -9.75 1.90
CA GLN A 188 3.24 -10.78 2.91
C GLN A 188 1.90 -11.15 3.52
N ILE A 189 1.40 -12.36 3.24
CA ILE A 189 0.12 -12.83 3.76
C ILE A 189 0.35 -13.90 4.81
N PHE A 190 -0.12 -13.64 6.02
CA PHE A 190 -0.15 -14.62 7.11
C PHE A 190 -1.55 -15.22 7.20
N TRP A 191 -1.72 -16.40 6.60
CA TRP A 191 -3.00 -17.07 6.51
C TRP A 191 -3.43 -17.67 7.86
N ALA A 192 -4.58 -17.22 8.39
CA ALA A 192 -5.26 -17.81 9.54
C ALA A 192 -4.38 -18.09 10.78
N PRO A 193 -3.51 -17.17 11.26
CA PRO A 193 -2.60 -17.45 12.38
C PRO A 193 -3.32 -17.82 13.69
N THR A 194 -4.59 -17.41 13.84
CA THR A 194 -5.47 -17.78 14.97
C THR A 194 -5.80 -19.27 15.02
N HIS A 195 -5.72 -19.98 13.90
CA HIS A 195 -6.00 -21.42 13.79
C HIS A 195 -4.74 -22.29 13.85
N LEU A 196 -3.56 -21.68 14.01
CA LEU A 196 -2.29 -22.37 14.01
C LEU A 196 -1.80 -22.69 15.43
N SER A 197 -0.90 -23.68 15.54
CA SER A 197 -0.13 -23.92 16.77
C SER A 197 0.87 -22.78 17.03
N ALA A 198 1.42 -22.71 18.24
CA ALA A 198 2.48 -21.75 18.57
C ALA A 198 3.73 -21.97 17.70
N GLU A 199 4.09 -23.24 17.44
CA GLU A 199 5.19 -23.62 16.56
C GLU A 199 4.95 -23.15 15.13
N ALA A 200 3.78 -23.42 14.56
CA ALA A 200 3.44 -22.99 13.20
C ALA A 200 3.42 -21.46 13.06
N ARG A 201 2.93 -20.73 14.07
CA ARG A 201 3.07 -19.26 14.13
C ARG A 201 4.53 -18.82 14.17
N GLY A 202 5.38 -19.54 14.90
CA GLY A 202 6.83 -19.33 14.91
C GLY A 202 7.42 -19.48 13.50
N SER A 203 7.08 -20.54 12.78
CA SER A 203 7.55 -20.77 11.40
C SER A 203 7.13 -19.67 10.44
N LEU A 204 5.90 -19.14 10.56
CA LEU A 204 5.46 -17.98 9.77
C LEU A 204 6.34 -16.75 10.01
N LEU A 205 6.69 -16.50 11.28
CA LEU A 205 7.54 -15.38 11.68
C LEU A 205 9.00 -15.55 11.21
N GLU A 206 9.51 -16.79 11.15
CA GLU A 206 10.84 -17.07 10.60
C GLU A 206 10.89 -16.94 9.08
N GLY A 207 9.83 -17.37 8.38
CA GLY A 207 9.69 -17.11 6.94
C GLY A 207 9.68 -15.61 6.63
N TRP A 208 9.00 -14.82 7.46
CA TRP A 208 9.00 -13.36 7.35
C TRP A 208 10.39 -12.74 7.58
N ARG A 209 11.11 -13.18 8.61
CA ARG A 209 12.50 -12.75 8.87
C ARG A 209 13.42 -13.07 7.70
N THR A 210 13.27 -14.25 7.12
CA THR A 210 14.08 -14.70 5.98
C THR A 210 13.83 -13.83 4.76
N ARG A 211 12.56 -13.58 4.41
CA ARG A 211 12.21 -12.70 3.29
C ARG A 211 12.80 -11.29 3.44
N LEU A 212 12.69 -10.72 4.64
CA LEU A 212 13.21 -9.37 4.94
C LEU A 212 14.71 -9.20 4.71
N GLN A 213 15.51 -10.28 4.67
CA GLN A 213 16.94 -10.24 4.34
C GLN A 213 17.18 -9.83 2.88
N GLY A 214 16.24 -10.11 1.99
CA GLY A 214 16.30 -9.78 0.56
C GLY A 214 15.46 -8.58 0.14
N LEU A 215 14.79 -7.89 1.08
CA LEU A 215 13.71 -6.92 0.80
C LEU A 215 14.06 -5.88 -0.27
N PHE A 216 15.26 -5.29 -0.21
CA PHE A 216 15.65 -4.23 -1.15
C PHE A 216 15.87 -4.73 -2.58
N SER A 217 16.20 -6.02 -2.75
CA SER A 217 16.41 -6.66 -4.04
C SER A 217 15.14 -7.23 -4.68
N GLU A 218 14.01 -7.22 -3.96
CA GLU A 218 12.75 -7.75 -4.49
C GLU A 218 12.31 -6.96 -5.74
N VAL A 219 11.90 -7.72 -6.76
CA VAL A 219 11.26 -7.21 -7.98
C VAL A 219 9.80 -6.88 -7.63
N PRO A 220 9.29 -5.69 -8.01
CA PRO A 220 7.89 -5.32 -7.76
C PRO A 220 6.92 -6.11 -8.64
N LEU A 221 5.64 -6.07 -8.25
CA LEU A 221 4.51 -6.48 -9.08
C LEU A 221 4.45 -5.62 -10.37
N ALA A 222 3.90 -6.20 -11.43
CA ALA A 222 3.76 -5.52 -12.72
C ALA A 222 2.42 -4.79 -12.81
N PHE A 223 2.48 -3.53 -13.26
CA PHE A 223 1.30 -2.73 -13.64
C PHE A 223 1.57 -2.08 -14.99
N PRO A 224 0.54 -1.89 -15.84
CA PRO A 224 0.70 -1.14 -17.08
C PRO A 224 1.15 0.29 -16.75
N PRO A 225 2.25 0.77 -17.34
CA PRO A 225 2.71 2.13 -17.12
C PRO A 225 1.73 3.15 -17.71
N VAL A 226 1.71 4.37 -17.18
CA VAL A 226 0.74 5.41 -17.57
C VAL A 226 0.83 5.79 -19.04
N ASP A 227 2.01 5.66 -19.65
CA ASP A 227 2.26 5.89 -21.08
C ASP A 227 1.63 4.82 -21.99
N SER A 228 1.12 3.72 -21.42
CA SER A 228 0.29 2.75 -22.14
C SER A 228 -1.12 3.27 -22.41
N PHE A 229 -1.51 4.39 -21.79
CA PHE A 229 -2.84 4.98 -21.91
C PHE A 229 -2.79 6.31 -22.67
N ASP A 230 -3.84 6.60 -23.43
CA ASP A 230 -4.00 7.80 -24.23
C ASP A 230 -4.84 8.85 -23.47
N GLU A 231 -4.19 9.88 -22.95
CA GLU A 231 -4.85 11.00 -22.26
C GLU A 231 -5.84 11.74 -23.18
N GLY A 232 -5.50 11.93 -24.46
CA GLY A 232 -6.36 12.58 -25.45
C GLY A 232 -7.62 11.78 -25.78
N LYS A 233 -7.64 10.49 -25.44
CA LYS A 233 -8.81 9.60 -25.58
C LYS A 233 -9.41 9.20 -24.23
N GLY A 234 -9.24 10.02 -23.20
CA GLY A 234 -9.87 9.77 -21.89
C GLY A 234 -9.23 8.61 -21.13
N PHE A 235 -7.90 8.50 -21.20
CA PHE A 235 -7.09 7.50 -20.49
C PHE A 235 -7.42 6.05 -20.87
N GLN A 236 -7.79 5.81 -22.13
CA GLN A 236 -8.00 4.45 -22.66
C GLN A 236 -6.67 3.81 -23.07
N LEU A 237 -6.57 2.48 -22.95
CA LEU A 237 -5.38 1.74 -23.33
C LEU A 237 -5.09 1.92 -24.82
N LYS A 238 -3.84 2.23 -25.20
CA LYS A 238 -3.45 2.49 -26.58
C LYS A 238 -3.61 1.25 -27.48
N PRO A 239 -4.02 1.40 -28.75
CA PRO A 239 -4.22 0.26 -29.66
C PRO A 239 -2.98 -0.64 -29.78
N GLU A 240 -1.78 -0.07 -29.87
CA GLU A 240 -0.53 -0.83 -29.99
C GLU A 240 -0.22 -1.69 -28.75
N VAL A 241 -0.74 -1.32 -27.58
CA VAL A 241 -0.63 -2.14 -26.36
C VAL A 241 -1.66 -3.25 -26.37
N GLN A 242 -2.87 -2.98 -26.86
CA GLN A 242 -3.91 -3.99 -27.03
C GLN A 242 -3.49 -5.06 -28.04
N GLU A 243 -2.91 -4.66 -29.17
CA GLU A 243 -2.40 -5.56 -30.22
C GLU A 243 -1.31 -6.49 -29.69
N LYS A 244 -0.34 -5.96 -28.92
CA LYS A 244 0.69 -6.78 -28.27
C LYS A 244 0.13 -7.80 -27.28
N GLN A 245 -1.08 -7.56 -26.77
CA GLN A 245 -1.77 -8.45 -25.85
C GLN A 245 -2.79 -9.36 -26.54
N ALA A 246 -3.00 -9.24 -27.85
CA ALA A 246 -4.07 -9.96 -28.57
C ALA A 246 -3.94 -11.48 -28.40
N ASP A 247 -2.72 -12.01 -28.53
CA ASP A 247 -2.44 -13.45 -28.44
C ASP A 247 -2.23 -13.96 -27.01
N SER A 248 -2.19 -13.07 -26.01
CA SER A 248 -2.08 -13.49 -24.60
C SER A 248 -3.38 -14.19 -24.16
N PRO A 249 -3.31 -15.36 -23.50
CA PRO A 249 -4.48 -16.04 -22.96
C PRO A 249 -5.07 -15.34 -21.73
N PHE A 250 -4.33 -14.39 -21.14
CA PHE A 250 -4.74 -13.62 -19.97
C PHE A 250 -4.79 -12.12 -20.27
N GLY A 251 -5.53 -11.38 -19.45
CA GLY A 251 -5.45 -9.92 -19.43
C GLY A 251 -4.10 -9.42 -18.88
N LEU A 252 -3.89 -8.10 -18.93
CA LEU A 252 -2.65 -7.47 -18.46
C LEU A 252 -2.50 -7.56 -16.93
N THR A 253 -3.57 -7.26 -16.21
CA THR A 253 -3.65 -7.31 -14.75
C THR A 253 -5.10 -7.59 -14.34
N VAL A 254 -5.36 -7.66 -13.02
CA VAL A 254 -6.72 -7.78 -12.48
C VAL A 254 -7.67 -6.69 -13.01
N GLY A 255 -7.28 -5.41 -12.93
CA GLY A 255 -8.13 -4.30 -13.39
C GLY A 255 -8.04 -4.02 -14.89
N HIS A 256 -7.03 -4.54 -15.59
CA HIS A 256 -6.87 -4.42 -17.03
C HIS A 256 -7.00 -5.80 -17.68
N HIS A 257 -8.11 -6.48 -17.38
CA HIS A 257 -8.32 -7.86 -17.80
C HIS A 257 -8.70 -8.00 -19.28
N LEU A 258 -9.14 -6.91 -19.93
CA LEU A 258 -9.47 -6.87 -21.38
C LEU A 258 -10.43 -7.98 -21.81
N GLU A 259 -11.44 -8.27 -20.98
CA GLU A 259 -12.42 -9.36 -21.17
C GLU A 259 -11.80 -10.78 -21.25
N LYS A 260 -10.52 -10.93 -20.88
CA LYS A 260 -9.80 -12.19 -20.78
C LYS A 260 -9.77 -12.70 -19.33
N PRO A 261 -9.42 -13.99 -19.13
CA PRO A 261 -9.09 -14.51 -17.81
C PRO A 261 -8.04 -13.65 -17.09
N LEU A 262 -8.15 -13.56 -15.77
CA LEU A 262 -7.20 -12.80 -14.95
C LEU A 262 -5.82 -13.49 -14.98
N PRO A 263 -4.72 -12.73 -15.10
CA PRO A 263 -3.38 -13.29 -14.99
C PRO A 263 -3.17 -13.85 -13.57
N PRO A 264 -2.77 -15.13 -13.44
CA PRO A 264 -2.69 -15.82 -12.15
C PRO A 264 -1.70 -15.12 -11.23
N HIS A 265 -2.05 -14.92 -9.97
CA HIS A 265 -1.15 -14.33 -8.97
C HIS A 265 -0.61 -12.92 -9.30
N SER A 266 -1.19 -12.19 -10.25
CA SER A 266 -0.69 -10.88 -10.69
C SER A 266 -0.60 -9.81 -9.59
N GLN A 267 -1.28 -10.01 -8.47
CA GLN A 267 -1.22 -9.14 -7.29
C GLN A 267 -0.54 -9.80 -6.08
N MET A 268 -0.08 -11.05 -6.25
CA MET A 268 0.51 -11.88 -5.19
C MET A 268 1.97 -12.28 -5.46
N LYS A 269 2.42 -12.32 -6.71
CA LYS A 269 3.77 -12.72 -7.11
C LYS A 269 4.33 -11.77 -8.18
N ALA A 270 5.60 -11.43 -8.06
CA ALA A 270 6.31 -10.64 -9.07
C ALA A 270 6.70 -11.50 -10.27
N GLY A 271 6.84 -10.87 -11.44
CA GLY A 271 7.30 -11.53 -12.68
C GLY A 271 6.28 -12.49 -13.31
N VAL A 272 4.99 -12.29 -13.03
CA VAL A 272 3.88 -13.02 -13.68
C VAL A 272 3.24 -12.16 -14.77
#